data_AF-A0A0R0M374-F1
#
_entry.id   AF-A0A0R0M374-F1
#
_cell.length_a   1.000
_cell.length_b   1.000
_cell.length_c   1.000
_cell.angle_alpha   90.00
_cell.angle_beta   90.00
_cell.angle_gamma   90.00
#
_symmetry.space_group_name_H-M   'P 1'
#
loop_
_entity.id
_entity.type
_entity.pdbx_description
1 polymer ?
#
loop_
_entity_poly.entity_id
_entity_poly.type
_entity_poly.pdbx_seq_one_letter_code
_entity_poly.pdbx_strand_id
1 'polypeptide(L)'
;MNENFKSICRSIGIEAHRSNGRVERVIRTISDVVVKLGDDMSLNEKMEIITDKYNLTYNIRMKCSSLEALIETKWETVVNNTAEGPYSKRFGNRMNESKYQKGNAVR
;
A
#
# COMPACT_ATOMS: atom_id res chain seq x y z
N MET A 1 16.68 -1.65 11.12
CA MET A 1 16.47 -1.13 9.75
C MET A 1 17.77 -0.46 9.32
N ASN A 2 18.39 -0.92 8.23
CA ASN A 2 19.72 -0.49 7.80
C ASN A 2 19.76 1.03 7.51
N GLU A 3 20.72 1.76 8.08
CA GLU A 3 20.86 3.22 7.89
C GLU A 3 21.14 3.60 6.43
N ASN A 4 21.81 2.74 5.65
CA ASN A 4 21.97 2.95 4.21
C ASN A 4 20.63 2.92 3.48
N PHE A 5 19.71 2.02 3.87
CA PHE A 5 18.38 1.96 3.28
C PHE A 5 17.56 3.21 3.61
N LYS A 6 17.62 3.69 4.86
CA LYS A 6 16.97 4.96 5.24
C LYS A 6 17.54 6.17 4.51
N SER A 7 18.84 6.19 4.24
CA SER A 7 19.51 7.25 3.48
C SER A 7 19.03 7.27 2.02
N ILE A 8 18.99 6.11 1.36
CA ILE A 8 18.47 5.97 -0.01
C ILE A 8 16.99 6.37 -0.08
N CYS A 9 16.15 5.90 0.85
CA CYS A 9 14.74 6.30 0.87
C CYS A 9 14.58 7.82 1.02
N ARG A 10 15.39 8.46 1.88
CA ARG A 10 15.36 9.92 2.06
C ARG A 10 15.83 10.67 0.81
N SER A 11 16.86 10.20 0.12
CA SER A 11 17.38 10.87 -1.08
C SER A 11 16.40 10.86 -2.26
N ILE A 12 15.47 9.92 -2.29
CA ILE A 12 14.42 9.82 -3.33
C ILE A 12 13.02 10.22 -2.81
N GLY A 13 12.93 10.86 -1.64
CA GLY A 13 11.66 11.35 -1.08
C GLY A 13 10.69 10.27 -0.62
N ILE A 14 11.15 9.03 -0.45
CA ILE A 14 10.34 7.91 0.07
C ILE A 14 10.35 7.93 1.60
N GLU A 15 9.16 8.07 2.18
CA GLU A 15 8.95 7.86 3.61
C GLU A 15 9.03 6.36 3.95
N ALA A 16 10.22 5.90 4.33
CA ALA A 16 10.49 4.48 4.62
C ALA A 16 9.49 3.84 5.60
N HIS A 17 8.96 4.60 6.57
CA HIS A 17 7.96 4.12 7.51
C HIS A 17 6.60 3.80 6.83
N ARG A 18 6.18 4.58 5.83
CA ARG A 18 4.98 4.29 5.03
C ARG A 18 5.19 3.06 4.16
N SER A 19 6.40 2.88 3.63
CA SER A 19 6.78 1.70 2.85
C SER A 19 6.79 0.44 3.70
N ASN A 20 7.32 0.49 4.93
CA ASN A 20 7.34 -0.66 5.84
C ASN A 20 5.94 -1.14 6.19
N GLY A 21 5.02 -0.23 6.55
CA GLY A 21 3.65 -0.62 6.85
C GLY A 21 2.91 -1.22 5.64
N ARG A 22 3.31 -0.88 4.41
CA ARG A 22 2.80 -1.56 3.20
C ARG A 22 3.39 -2.95 3.05
N VAL A 23 4.70 -3.10 3.20
CA VAL A 23 5.39 -4.40 3.14
C VAL A 23 4.83 -5.38 4.16
N GLU A 24 4.66 -4.95 5.42
CA GLU A 24 4.09 -5.79 6.48
C GLU A 24 2.67 -6.28 6.16
N ARG A 25 1.84 -5.43 5.54
CA ARG A 25 0.49 -5.84 5.09
C ARG A 25 0.55 -6.87 3.98
N VAL A 26 1.48 -6.72 3.03
CA VAL A 26 1.66 -7.71 1.94
C VAL A 26 2.14 -9.04 2.51
N ILE A 27 3.14 -9.03 3.39
CA ILE A 27 3.64 -10.25 4.06
C ILE A 27 2.50 -10.96 4.77
N ARG A 28 1.68 -10.23 5.55
CA ARG A 28 0.53 -10.81 6.24
C ARG A 28 -0.46 -11.45 5.26
N THR A 29 -0.82 -10.75 4.17
CA THR A 29 -1.73 -11.30 3.15
C THR A 29 -1.17 -12.58 2.52
N ILE A 30 0.12 -12.61 2.19
CA ILE A 30 0.78 -13.82 1.64
C ILE A 30 0.68 -14.96 2.66
N SER A 31 1.08 -14.71 3.92
CA SER A 31 1.01 -15.72 4.98
C SER A 31 -0.41 -16.27 5.19
N ASP A 32 -1.43 -15.41 5.22
CA ASP A 32 -2.83 -15.82 5.38
C ASP A 32 -3.30 -16.71 4.22
N VAL A 33 -2.87 -16.42 2.99
CA VAL A 33 -3.25 -17.23 1.82
C VAL A 33 -2.46 -18.55 1.79
N VAL A 34 -1.18 -18.57 2.16
CA VAL A 34 -0.39 -19.82 2.28
C VAL A 34 -1.08 -20.81 3.21
N VAL A 35 -1.60 -20.35 4.35
CA VAL A 35 -2.34 -21.20 5.31
C VAL A 35 -3.66 -21.69 4.70
N LYS A 36 -4.38 -20.84 3.96
CA LYS A 36 -5.66 -21.21 3.32
C LYS A 36 -5.54 -22.22 2.19
N LEU A 37 -4.40 -22.25 1.52
CA LEU A 37 -4.14 -23.15 0.40
C LEU A 37 -3.88 -24.61 0.83
N GLY A 38 -3.82 -24.89 2.13
CA GLY A 38 -3.71 -26.24 2.68
C GLY A 38 -2.34 -26.89 2.46
N ASP A 39 -2.01 -27.95 3.19
CA ASP A 39 -0.66 -28.53 3.18
C ASP A 39 -0.36 -29.47 2.01
N ASP A 40 -1.37 -29.78 1.19
CA ASP A 40 -1.26 -30.72 0.07
C ASP A 40 -0.47 -30.16 -1.13
N MET A 41 -0.30 -28.83 -1.21
CA MET A 41 0.48 -28.17 -2.27
C MET A 41 1.87 -27.77 -1.78
N SER A 42 2.84 -27.83 -2.68
CA SER A 42 4.19 -27.35 -2.39
C SER A 42 4.20 -25.83 -2.17
N LEU A 43 5.20 -25.34 -1.42
CA LEU A 43 5.35 -23.90 -1.20
C LEU A 43 5.52 -23.13 -2.50
N ASN A 44 6.22 -23.70 -3.49
CA ASN A 44 6.45 -23.05 -4.78
C ASN A 44 5.14 -22.85 -5.56
N GLU A 45 4.32 -23.89 -5.66
CA GLU A 45 3.00 -23.80 -6.31
C GLU A 45 2.10 -22.79 -5.60
N LYS A 46 2.11 -22.78 -4.26
CA LYS A 46 1.40 -21.76 -3.47
C LYS A 46 1.87 -20.35 -3.81
N MET A 47 3.18 -20.14 -3.89
CA MET A 47 3.75 -18.83 -4.17
C MET A 47 3.43 -18.35 -5.58
N GLU A 48 3.42 -19.22 -6.59
CA GLU A 48 2.97 -18.89 -7.95
C GLU A 48 1.52 -18.41 -7.94
N ILE A 49 0.60 -19.20 -7.36
CA ILE A 49 -0.82 -18.86 -7.28
C ILE A 49 -1.03 -17.53 -6.53
N ILE A 50 -0.34 -17.35 -5.40
CA ILE A 50 -0.44 -16.12 -4.59
C ILE A 50 0.05 -14.91 -5.36
N THR A 51 1.19 -15.04 -6.04
CA THR A 51 1.82 -13.95 -6.79
C THR A 51 0.91 -13.53 -7.94
N ASP A 52 0.42 -14.49 -8.73
CA ASP A 52 -0.49 -14.23 -9.84
C ASP A 52 -1.78 -13.56 -9.34
N LYS A 53 -2.38 -14.14 -8.30
CA LYS A 53 -3.61 -13.59 -7.72
C LYS A 53 -3.39 -12.17 -7.20
N TYR A 54 -2.31 -11.92 -6.46
CA TYR A 54 -2.03 -10.59 -5.91
C TYR A 54 -1.76 -9.56 -7.01
N ASN A 55 -1.03 -9.95 -8.05
CA ASN A 55 -0.67 -9.08 -9.17
C ASN A 55 -1.86 -8.72 -10.04
N LEU A 56 -2.78 -9.66 -10.26
CA LEU A 56 -3.96 -9.50 -11.12
C LEU A 56 -5.21 -8.97 -10.38
N THR A 57 -5.24 -9.05 -9.05
CA THR A 57 -6.38 -8.55 -8.27
C THR A 57 -6.49 -7.04 -8.37
N TYR A 58 -7.68 -6.56 -8.71
CA TYR A 58 -7.98 -5.12 -8.78
C TYR A 58 -7.88 -4.46 -7.40
N ASN A 59 -7.12 -3.37 -7.31
CA ASN A 59 -6.99 -2.58 -6.10
C ASN A 59 -7.83 -1.30 -6.21
N ILE A 60 -8.87 -1.18 -5.40
CA ILE A 60 -9.81 -0.06 -5.45
C ILE A 60 -9.16 1.31 -5.16
N ARG A 61 -8.07 1.35 -4.40
CA ARG A 61 -7.35 2.61 -4.11
C ARG A 61 -6.50 3.03 -5.31
N MET A 62 -5.82 2.08 -5.94
CA MET A 62 -5.01 2.34 -7.13
C MET A 62 -5.87 2.51 -8.39
N LYS A 63 -7.09 1.97 -8.37
CA LYS A 63 -8.04 1.85 -9.48
C LYS A 63 -7.56 0.97 -10.64
N CYS A 64 -6.62 0.08 -10.36
CA CYS A 64 -6.05 -0.90 -11.28
C CYS A 64 -5.46 -2.05 -10.45
N SER A 65 -5.02 -3.11 -11.11
CA SER A 65 -4.21 -4.17 -10.50
C SER A 65 -2.76 -3.72 -10.28
N SER A 66 -2.03 -4.45 -9.43
CA SER A 66 -0.61 -4.11 -9.15
C SER A 66 0.26 -4.25 -10.40
N LEU A 67 -0.03 -5.25 -11.25
CA LEU A 67 0.69 -5.45 -12.50
C LEU A 67 0.41 -4.35 -13.51
N GLU A 68 -0.86 -3.97 -13.69
CA GLU A 68 -1.23 -2.85 -14.56
C GLU A 68 -0.53 -1.56 -14.14
N ALA A 69 -0.52 -1.24 -12.84
CA ALA A 69 0.18 -0.07 -12.32
C ALA A 69 1.70 -0.09 -12.58
N LEU A 70 2.31 -1.27 -12.60
CA LEU A 70 3.75 -1.43 -12.83
C LEU A 70 4.13 -1.20 -14.29
N ILE A 71 3.31 -1.69 -15.23
CA ILE A 71 3.56 -1.60 -16.68
C ILE A 71 3.00 -0.33 -17.30
N GLU A 72 2.23 0.45 -16.55
CA GLU A 72 1.59 1.66 -17.03
C GLU A 72 2.60 2.73 -17.43
N THR A 73 2.51 3.22 -18.67
CA THR A 73 3.40 4.27 -19.20
C THR A 73 2.80 5.68 -19.15
N LYS A 74 1.50 5.78 -18.85
CA LYS A 74 0.75 7.05 -18.88
C LYS A 74 0.76 7.81 -17.55
N TRP A 75 1.35 7.23 -16.50
CA TRP A 75 1.46 7.80 -15.16
C TRP A 75 0.13 8.17 -14.49
N GLU A 76 -1.01 7.74 -15.03
CA GLU A 76 -2.35 7.98 -14.50
C GLU A 76 -2.49 7.38 -13.10
N THR A 77 -2.01 6.15 -12.85
CA THR A 77 -2.05 5.57 -11.50
C THR A 77 -1.22 6.40 -10.52
N VAL A 78 -0.06 6.90 -10.94
CA VAL A 78 0.81 7.73 -10.11
C VAL A 78 0.11 9.05 -9.79
N VAL A 79 -0.30 9.80 -10.81
CA VAL A 79 -1.01 11.08 -10.64
C VAL A 79 -2.26 10.89 -9.77
N ASN A 80 -3.07 9.86 -10.03
CA ASN A 80 -4.30 9.62 -9.27
C ASN A 80 -4.06 9.38 -7.77
N ASN A 81 -2.87 8.92 -7.39
CA ASN A 81 -2.49 8.58 -6.01
C ASN A 81 -1.52 9.59 -5.39
N THR A 82 -1.19 10.69 -6.07
CA THR A 82 -0.40 11.79 -5.51
C THR A 82 -1.30 12.94 -5.03
N ALA A 83 -0.67 14.01 -4.54
CA ALA A 83 -1.37 15.23 -4.17
C ALA A 83 -2.05 15.94 -5.37
N GLU A 84 -1.61 15.66 -6.59
CA GLU A 84 -2.11 16.30 -7.81
C GLU A 84 -3.38 15.62 -8.34
N GLY A 85 -3.60 14.35 -8.00
CA GLY A 85 -4.80 13.61 -8.39
C GLY A 85 -5.93 13.61 -7.36
N PRO A 86 -6.99 12.82 -7.61
CA PRO A 86 -8.19 12.77 -6.76
C PRO A 86 -7.92 12.32 -5.32
N TYR A 87 -6.77 11.70 -5.05
CA TYR A 87 -6.36 11.29 -3.71
C TYR A 87 -6.24 12.49 -2.75
N SER A 88 -5.76 13.65 -3.21
CA SER A 88 -5.70 14.86 -2.38
C SER A 88 -7.06 15.38 -1.95
N LYS A 89 -8.10 15.19 -2.78
CA LYS A 89 -9.47 15.64 -2.45
C LYS A 89 -10.05 14.92 -1.23
N ARG A 90 -9.59 13.69 -0.89
CA ARG A 90 -10.02 12.97 0.32
C ARG A 90 -9.33 13.44 1.60
N PHE A 91 -8.18 14.09 1.47
CA PHE A 91 -7.46 14.74 2.57
C PHE A 91 -7.50 16.27 2.46
N GLY A 92 -8.44 16.80 1.66
CA GLY A 92 -8.70 18.21 1.55
C GLY A 92 -8.84 18.80 2.94
N ASN A 93 -7.93 19.72 3.26
CA ASN A 93 -7.75 20.41 4.53
C ASN A 93 -8.91 20.17 5.51
N ARG A 94 -8.74 19.23 6.43
CA ARG A 94 -9.37 19.39 7.74
C ARG A 94 -8.68 20.58 8.38
N MET A 95 -9.05 21.80 7.99
CA MET A 95 -8.90 22.95 8.84
C MET A 95 -9.76 22.67 10.07
N ASN A 96 -9.18 21.97 11.05
CA ASN A 96 -9.71 21.95 12.40
C ASN A 96 -9.44 23.34 12.97
N GLU A 97 -10.32 24.29 12.68
CA GLU A 97 -10.35 25.59 13.38
C GLU A 97 -10.76 25.41 14.85
N SER A 98 -11.27 24.23 15.24
CA SER A 98 -11.53 23.90 16.63
C SER A 98 -10.28 23.31 17.29
N LYS A 99 -9.59 24.15 18.07
CA LYS A 99 -8.66 23.67 19.11
C LYS A 99 -9.40 22.64 19.96
N TYR A 100 -8.77 21.50 20.24
CA TYR A 100 -9.28 20.50 21.17
C TYR A 100 -9.70 21.16 22.49
N GLN A 101 -10.98 21.02 22.86
CA GLN A 101 -11.47 21.39 24.18
C GLN A 101 -11.49 20.14 25.07
N LYS A 102 -10.85 20.25 26.24
CA LYS A 102 -10.77 19.19 27.24
C LYS A 102 -12.19 18.79 27.66
N GLY A 103 -12.59 17.54 27.37
CA GLY A 103 -13.92 17.01 27.71
C GLY A 103 -14.72 16.41 26.56
N ASN A 104 -14.28 16.55 25.30
CA ASN A 104 -14.98 15.90 24.18
C ASN A 104 -14.85 14.36 24.27
N ALA A 105 -15.97 13.67 24.43
CA ALA A 105 -16.03 12.22 24.42
C ALA A 105 -15.67 11.70 23.02
N VAL A 106 -14.69 10.81 22.98
CA VAL A 106 -14.32 10.08 21.76
C VAL A 106 -15.35 8.97 21.57
N ARG A 107 -16.18 9.07 20.53
CA ARG A 107 -16.99 7.94 20.04
C ARG A 107 -16.19 7.13 19.03
#